data_AF-A0A8U0QCG5-F1
#
_entry.id   AF-A0A8U0QCG5-F1
#
_cell.length_a   1.000
_cell.length_b   1.000
_cell.length_c   1.000
_cell.angle_alpha   90.00
_cell.angle_beta   90.00
_cell.angle_gamma   90.00
#
_symmetry.space_group_name_H-M   'P 1'
#
loop_
_entity.id
_entity.type
_entity.pdbx_description
1 polymer ?
#
loop_
_entity_poly.entity_id
_entity_poly.type
_entity_poly.pdbx_seq_one_letter_code
_entity_poly.pdbx_strand_id
1 'polypeptide(L)'
;MELGCFLAGALLSSQGQICTTEVMGCIEPIRDFLAIIFFASIGFHVFPTFVLYELTILVVLTLSLVIMKFLMAVLVLSAILPKGSRHIRWIVSAGLAQVSEFSFVLGSRARRAGIISREVYLLVLSVTTLSLLLAPVLWRAATHKWVPRAERKTLARPPPLLPHPAD
;
A
#
# COMPACT_ATOMS: atom_id res chain seq x y z
N MET A 1 -5.93 -0.55 15.34
CA MET A 1 -7.14 0.05 14.72
C MET A 1 -7.32 -0.46 13.30
N GLU A 2 -6.30 -0.39 12.43
CA GLU A 2 -6.33 -0.89 11.05
C GLU A 2 -6.80 -2.34 10.89
N LEU A 3 -6.26 -3.27 11.70
CA LEU A 3 -6.71 -4.68 11.72
C LEU A 3 -8.20 -4.86 12.04
N GLY A 4 -8.77 -4.01 12.89
CA GLY A 4 -10.18 -4.07 13.25
C GLY A 4 -11.08 -3.60 12.10
N CYS A 5 -10.66 -2.55 11.39
CA CYS A 5 -11.35 -2.09 10.19
C CYS A 5 -11.24 -3.11 9.04
N PHE A 6 -10.06 -3.72 8.87
CA PHE A 6 -9.86 -4.83 7.93
C PHE A 6 -10.78 -6.02 8.25
N LEU A 7 -10.85 -6.44 9.52
CA LEU A 7 -11.73 -7.52 9.96
C LEU A 7 -13.21 -7.19 9.70
N ALA A 8 -13.64 -5.97 10.00
CA ALA A 8 -15.01 -5.53 9.72
C ALA A 8 -15.34 -5.62 8.22
N GLY A 9 -14.40 -5.19 7.34
CA GLY A 9 -14.55 -5.33 5.89
C GLY A 9 -14.58 -6.79 5.42
N ALA A 10 -13.73 -7.65 5.99
CA ALA A 10 -13.71 -9.08 5.69
C ALA A 10 -15.03 -9.77 6.13
N LEU A 11 -15.55 -9.44 7.31
CA LEU A 11 -16.84 -9.92 7.78
C LEU A 11 -17.98 -9.43 6.89
N LEU A 12 -18.00 -8.15 6.51
CA LEU A 12 -19.00 -7.62 5.59
C LEU A 12 -18.97 -8.35 4.23
N SER A 13 -17.78 -8.70 3.72
CA SER A 13 -17.64 -9.43 2.47
C SER A 13 -18.31 -10.82 2.47
N SER A 14 -18.50 -11.41 3.66
CA SER A 14 -19.18 -12.70 3.84
C SER A 14 -20.72 -12.62 3.83
N GLN A 15 -21.32 -11.42 3.95
CA GLN A 15 -22.76 -11.23 4.14
C GLN A 15 -23.56 -11.15 2.81
N GLY A 16 -22.92 -11.35 1.65
CA GLY A 16 -23.55 -11.44 0.33
C GLY A 16 -23.20 -10.30 -0.65
N GLN A 17 -23.27 -10.59 -1.95
CA GLN A 17 -22.78 -9.69 -3.02
C GLN A 17 -23.60 -8.40 -3.18
N ILE A 18 -24.89 -8.44 -2.86
CA ILE A 18 -25.80 -7.28 -2.98
C ILE A 18 -25.52 -6.26 -1.87
N CYS A 19 -25.51 -6.71 -0.61
CA CYS A 19 -25.19 -5.85 0.54
C CYS A 19 -23.78 -5.24 0.43
N THR A 20 -22.80 -6.00 -0.07
CA THR A 20 -21.43 -5.49 -0.25
C THR A 20 -21.36 -4.41 -1.32
N THR A 21 -22.08 -4.55 -2.44
CA THR A 21 -22.06 -3.55 -3.53
C THR A 21 -22.67 -2.22 -3.10
N GLU A 22 -23.83 -2.26 -2.43
CA GLU A 22 -24.50 -1.06 -1.89
C GLU A 22 -23.64 -0.32 -0.86
N VAL A 23 -23.02 -1.07 0.05
CA VAL A 23 -22.14 -0.49 1.08
C VAL A 23 -20.86 0.08 0.46
N MET A 24 -20.30 -0.56 -0.57
CA MET A 24 -19.13 -0.04 -1.28
C MET A 24 -19.43 1.31 -1.96
N GLY A 25 -20.61 1.48 -2.57
CA GLY A 25 -21.02 2.76 -3.17
C GLY A 25 -21.07 3.91 -2.16
N CYS A 26 -21.48 3.62 -0.92
CA CYS A 26 -21.49 4.61 0.17
C CYS A 26 -20.10 4.87 0.78
N ILE A 27 -19.25 3.85 0.87
CA ILE A 27 -17.91 3.95 1.51
C ILE A 27 -16.88 4.57 0.58
N GLU A 28 -16.96 4.34 -0.73
CA GLU A 28 -16.01 4.83 -1.73
C GLU A 28 -15.69 6.34 -1.61
N PRO A 29 -16.66 7.27 -1.56
CA PRO A 29 -16.36 8.69 -1.40
C PRO A 29 -15.73 9.03 -0.04
N ILE A 30 -16.12 8.34 1.02
CA ILE A 30 -15.57 8.53 2.37
C ILE A 30 -14.11 8.05 2.39
N ARG A 31 -13.83 6.89 1.82
CA ARG A 31 -12.49 6.32 1.69
C ARG A 31 -11.57 7.27 0.92
N ASP A 32 -12.04 7.81 -0.19
CA ASP A 32 -11.23 8.71 -1.02
C ASP A 32 -10.93 10.02 -0.29
N PHE A 33 -11.92 10.60 0.40
CA PHE A 33 -11.72 11.78 1.25
C PHE A 33 -10.72 11.52 2.39
N LEU A 34 -10.86 10.40 3.10
CA LEU A 34 -9.94 10.01 4.18
C LEU A 34 -8.53 9.75 3.65
N ALA A 35 -8.39 9.13 2.47
CA ALA A 35 -7.10 8.91 1.84
C ALA A 35 -6.41 10.24 1.50
N ILE A 36 -7.13 11.24 0.98
CA ILE A 36 -6.59 12.57 0.69
C ILE A 36 -6.06 13.23 1.98
N ILE A 37 -6.86 13.23 3.05
CA ILE A 37 -6.45 13.81 4.34
C ILE A 37 -5.23 13.09 4.90
N PHE A 38 -5.21 11.77 4.80
CA PHE A 38 -4.12 10.94 5.27
C PHE A 38 -2.80 11.27 4.56
N PHE A 39 -2.80 11.28 3.23
CA PHE A 39 -1.61 11.63 2.46
C PHE A 39 -1.18 13.09 2.64
N ALA A 40 -2.13 14.02 2.79
CA ALA A 40 -1.83 15.41 3.13
C ALA A 40 -1.13 15.54 4.50
N SER A 41 -1.60 14.78 5.50
CA SER A 41 -1.00 14.74 6.84
C SER A 41 0.42 14.17 6.84
N ILE A 42 0.67 13.12 6.06
CA ILE A 42 2.03 12.56 5.88
C ILE A 42 2.97 13.60 5.26
N GLY A 43 2.49 14.35 4.27
CA GLY A 43 3.25 15.44 3.66
C GLY A 43 3.66 16.50 4.68
N PHE A 44 2.78 16.85 5.62
CA PHE A 44 3.07 17.81 6.69
C PHE A 44 4.13 17.31 7.67
N HIS A 45 4.31 15.99 7.79
CA HIS A 45 5.26 15.39 8.73
C HIS A 45 6.71 15.39 8.19
N VAL A 46 6.91 15.70 6.91
CA VAL A 46 8.24 15.79 6.28
C VAL A 46 8.78 17.21 6.37
N PHE A 47 10.03 17.35 6.80
CA PHE A 47 10.74 18.63 6.82
C PHE A 47 11.48 18.85 5.49
N PRO A 48 11.02 19.77 4.61
CA PRO A 48 11.57 19.92 3.26
C PRO A 48 13.05 20.30 3.25
N THR A 49 13.46 21.12 4.22
CA THR A 49 14.84 21.59 4.38
C THR A 49 15.81 20.44 4.68
N PHE A 50 15.40 19.50 5.54
CA PHE A 50 16.19 18.32 5.87
C PHE A 50 16.32 17.37 4.66
N VAL A 51 15.23 17.18 3.92
CA VAL A 51 15.23 16.34 2.71
C VAL A 51 16.15 16.88 1.63
N LEU A 52 16.18 18.20 1.42
CA LEU A 52 17.05 18.81 0.42
C LEU A 52 18.53 18.73 0.80
N TYR A 53 18.85 18.86 2.09
CA TYR A 53 20.24 18.81 2.56
C TYR A 53 20.81 17.38 2.51
N GLU A 54 20.03 16.39 2.92
CA GLU A 54 20.45 14.97 2.99
C GLU A 54 19.91 14.12 1.82
N LEU A 55 19.56 14.75 0.70
CA LEU A 55 18.82 14.12 -0.40
C LEU A 55 19.49 12.83 -0.90
N THR A 56 20.81 12.87 -1.07
CA THR A 56 21.59 11.72 -1.57
C THR A 56 21.48 10.52 -0.64
N ILE A 57 21.70 10.72 0.66
CA ILE A 57 21.61 9.65 1.68
C ILE A 57 20.18 9.11 1.72
N LEU A 58 19.20 10.00 1.66
CA LEU A 58 17.79 9.65 1.77
C LEU A 58 17.30 8.83 0.58
N VAL A 59 17.68 9.22 -0.65
CA VAL A 59 17.35 8.48 -1.87
C VAL A 59 18.02 7.11 -1.86
N VAL A 60 19.33 7.05 -1.55
CA VAL A 60 20.07 5.78 -1.51
C VAL A 60 19.46 4.83 -0.49
N LEU A 61 19.17 5.32 0.72
CA LEU A 61 18.61 4.49 1.77
C LEU A 61 17.18 4.03 1.44
N THR A 62 16.34 4.92 0.90
CA THR A 62 14.98 4.55 0.50
C THR A 62 14.99 3.51 -0.61
N LEU A 63 15.79 3.72 -1.65
CA LEU A 63 15.86 2.81 -2.79
C LEU A 63 16.46 1.45 -2.37
N SER A 64 17.53 1.47 -1.57
CA SER A 64 18.14 0.26 -1.00
C SER A 64 17.13 -0.53 -0.18
N LEU A 65 16.41 0.11 0.75
CA LEU A 65 15.41 -0.56 1.58
C LEU A 65 14.27 -1.15 0.76
N VAL A 66 13.71 -0.39 -0.19
CA VAL A 66 12.61 -0.86 -1.04
C VAL A 66 13.05 -2.02 -1.92
N ILE A 67 14.21 -1.93 -2.57
CA ILE A 67 14.77 -2.99 -3.42
C ILE A 67 15.05 -4.24 -2.59
N MET A 68 15.70 -4.09 -1.43
CA MET A 68 16.02 -5.21 -0.55
C MET A 68 14.76 -5.94 -0.08
N LYS A 69 13.75 -5.21 0.41
CA LYS A 69 12.46 -5.80 0.81
C LYS A 69 11.76 -6.47 -0.36
N PHE A 70 11.78 -5.84 -1.52
CA PHE A 70 11.17 -6.39 -2.73
C PHE A 70 11.83 -7.70 -3.16
N LEU A 71 13.17 -7.73 -3.29
CA LEU A 71 13.93 -8.93 -3.65
C LEU A 71 13.72 -10.06 -2.63
N MET A 72 13.76 -9.73 -1.34
CA MET A 72 13.55 -10.69 -0.27
C MET A 72 12.13 -11.29 -0.33
N ALA A 73 11.11 -10.45 -0.55
CA ALA A 73 9.73 -10.92 -0.73
C ALA A 73 9.60 -11.84 -1.96
N VAL A 74 10.19 -11.46 -3.10
CA VAL A 74 10.18 -12.30 -4.31
C VAL A 74 10.86 -13.64 -4.07
N LEU A 75 12.01 -13.66 -3.38
CA LEU A 75 12.75 -14.86 -3.07
C LEU A 75 11.93 -15.82 -2.20
N VAL A 76 11.38 -15.30 -1.10
CA VAL A 76 10.54 -16.07 -0.16
C VAL A 76 9.30 -16.60 -0.87
N LEU A 77 8.58 -15.74 -1.60
CA LEU A 77 7.39 -16.14 -2.35
C LEU A 77 7.72 -17.11 -3.48
N SER A 78 8.93 -17.09 -4.04
CA SER A 78 9.36 -18.08 -5.04
C SER A 78 9.66 -19.45 -4.44
N ALA A 79 9.99 -19.53 -3.15
CA ALA A 79 10.18 -20.80 -2.46
C ALA A 79 8.83 -21.42 -2.04
N ILE A 80 7.85 -20.57 -1.68
CA ILE A 80 6.55 -21.02 -1.16
C ILE A 80 5.54 -21.29 -2.29
N LEU A 81 5.49 -20.44 -3.32
CA LEU A 81 4.46 -20.54 -4.36
C LEU A 81 4.89 -21.39 -5.57
N PRO A 82 3.93 -22.09 -6.22
CA PRO A 82 4.17 -22.82 -7.46
C PRO A 82 4.67 -21.91 -8.60
N LYS A 83 5.44 -22.49 -9.53
CA LYS A 83 6.04 -21.77 -10.68
C LYS A 83 5.01 -21.00 -11.53
N GLY A 84 3.77 -21.50 -11.64
CA GLY A 84 2.67 -20.85 -12.37
C GLY A 84 2.18 -19.54 -11.76
N SER A 85 2.45 -19.26 -10.49
CA SER A 85 1.96 -18.09 -9.78
C SER A 85 2.90 -16.88 -9.88
N ARG A 86 3.60 -16.71 -11.01
CA ARG A 86 4.59 -15.63 -11.17
C ARG A 86 3.94 -14.25 -10.97
N HIS A 87 2.76 -14.03 -11.53
CA HIS A 87 2.01 -12.79 -11.40
C HIS A 87 1.74 -12.38 -9.94
N ILE A 88 1.18 -13.30 -9.15
CA ILE A 88 0.84 -13.05 -7.74
C ILE A 88 2.09 -12.73 -6.93
N ARG A 89 3.21 -13.44 -7.19
CA ARG A 89 4.49 -13.17 -6.53
C ARG A 89 4.96 -11.73 -6.74
N TRP A 90 4.89 -11.20 -7.97
CA TRP A 90 5.32 -9.83 -8.27
C TRP A 90 4.43 -8.78 -7.61
N ILE A 91 3.10 -8.96 -7.68
CA ILE A 91 2.13 -8.02 -7.08
C ILE A 91 2.27 -7.98 -5.56
N VAL A 92 2.29 -9.14 -4.91
CA VAL A 92 2.41 -9.22 -3.45
C VAL A 92 3.75 -8.65 -2.98
N SER A 93 4.85 -8.97 -3.69
CA SER A 93 6.17 -8.41 -3.35
C SER A 93 6.20 -6.90 -3.50
N ALA A 94 5.55 -6.34 -4.54
CA ALA A 94 5.46 -4.90 -4.75
C ALA A 94 4.68 -4.21 -3.61
N GLY A 95 3.58 -4.81 -3.15
CA GLY A 95 2.84 -4.31 -1.98
C GLY A 95 3.63 -4.37 -0.68
N LEU A 96 4.45 -5.42 -0.48
CA LEU A 96 5.25 -5.60 0.74
C LEU A 96 6.53 -4.73 0.78
N ALA A 97 7.00 -4.24 -0.36
CA ALA A 97 8.25 -3.50 -0.47
C ALA A 97 8.20 -2.14 0.25
N GLN A 98 7.02 -1.53 0.32
CA GLN A 98 6.81 -0.24 0.97
C GLN A 98 7.00 -0.32 2.49
N VAL A 99 7.48 0.76 3.10
CA VAL A 99 7.45 0.96 4.56
C VAL A 99 6.07 1.49 4.98
N SER A 100 5.50 0.89 6.02
CA SER A 100 4.18 1.28 6.56
C SER A 100 4.27 2.55 7.40
N GLU A 101 3.16 3.29 7.49
CA GLU A 101 3.04 4.47 8.36
C GLU A 101 3.14 4.13 9.85
N PHE A 102 3.00 2.85 10.20
CA PHE A 102 3.26 2.37 11.56
C PHE A 102 4.69 2.72 12.04
N SER A 103 5.65 2.85 11.11
CA SER A 103 7.00 3.34 11.39
C SER A 103 7.01 4.75 12.00
N PHE A 104 6.05 5.61 11.65
CA PHE A 104 5.92 6.95 12.25
C PHE A 104 5.55 6.87 13.73
N VAL A 105 4.61 5.98 14.07
CA VAL A 105 4.17 5.75 15.44
C VAL A 105 5.32 5.18 16.25
N LEU A 106 5.98 4.13 15.76
CA LEU A 106 7.13 3.52 16.43
C LEU A 106 8.28 4.52 16.60
N GLY A 107 8.63 5.26 15.55
CA GLY A 107 9.69 6.28 15.60
C GLY A 107 9.38 7.37 16.62
N SER A 108 8.14 7.85 16.68
CA SER A 108 7.72 8.87 17.65
C SER A 108 7.84 8.36 19.09
N ARG A 109 7.44 7.10 19.34
CA ARG A 109 7.59 6.47 20.66
C ARG A 109 9.05 6.23 21.02
N ALA A 110 9.86 5.74 20.10
CA ALA A 110 11.30 5.53 20.31
C ALA A 110 12.02 6.85 20.63
N ARG A 111 11.67 7.94 19.93
CA ARG A 111 12.20 9.28 20.22
C ARG A 111 11.81 9.77 21.61
N ARG A 112 10.53 9.61 21.99
CA ARG A 112 10.04 9.99 23.32
C ARG A 112 10.69 9.19 24.45
N ALA A 113 11.04 7.93 24.18
CA ALA A 113 11.77 7.06 25.10
C ALA A 113 13.28 7.33 25.13
N GLY A 114 13.81 8.25 24.31
CA GLY A 114 15.23 8.56 24.22
C GLY A 114 16.09 7.47 23.54
N ILE A 115 15.46 6.50 22.87
CA ILE A 115 16.17 5.39 22.20
C ILE A 115 16.85 5.86 20.91
N ILE A 116 16.23 6.82 20.21
CA ILE A 116 16.74 7.38 18.96
C ILE A 116 16.92 8.89 19.06
N SER A 117 17.93 9.41 18.37
CA SER A 117 18.15 10.85 18.27
C SER A 117 17.13 11.51 17.35
N ARG A 118 17.10 12.85 17.37
CA ARG A 118 16.19 13.63 16.52
C ARG A 118 16.53 13.44 15.04
N GLU A 119 17.81 13.33 14.70
CA GLU A 119 18.30 13.13 13.33
C GLU A 119 17.82 11.79 12.80
N VAL A 120 17.96 10.72 13.58
CA VAL A 120 17.48 9.38 13.21
C VAL A 120 15.96 9.37 13.04
N TYR A 121 15.23 10.06 13.91
CA TYR A 121 13.77 10.20 13.77
C TYR A 121 13.39 10.88 12.44
N LEU A 122 14.03 12.01 12.10
CA LEU A 122 13.80 12.72 10.84
C LEU A 122 14.13 11.86 9.62
N LEU A 123 15.19 11.06 9.72
CA LEU A 123 15.63 10.14 8.68
C LEU A 123 14.60 9.02 8.46
N VAL A 124 14.11 8.39 9.53
CA VAL A 124 13.05 7.37 9.47
C VAL A 124 11.75 7.93 8.90
N LEU A 125 11.33 9.13 9.34
CA LEU A 125 10.15 9.80 8.78
C LEU A 125 10.30 10.00 7.27
N SER A 126 11.43 10.57 6.85
CA SER A 126 11.64 10.97 5.47
C SER A 126 11.76 9.76 4.53
N VAL A 127 12.45 8.69 4.95
CA VAL A 127 12.53 7.42 4.21
C VAL A 127 11.15 6.76 4.09
N THR A 128 10.39 6.74 5.17
CA THR A 128 9.04 6.13 5.16
C THR A 128 8.14 6.88 4.19
N THR A 129 8.13 8.22 4.22
CA THR A 129 7.34 9.03 3.29
C THR A 129 7.77 8.87 1.83
N LEU A 130 9.07 8.85 1.54
CA LEU A 130 9.54 8.59 0.18
C LEU A 130 9.17 7.19 -0.30
N SER A 131 9.23 6.19 0.59
CA SER A 131 8.80 4.83 0.29
C SER A 131 7.30 4.76 -0.06
N LEU A 132 6.46 5.45 0.71
CA LEU A 132 5.01 5.62 0.43
C LEU A 132 4.77 6.25 -0.94
N LEU A 133 5.52 7.29 -1.31
CA LEU A 133 5.42 7.94 -2.61
C LEU A 133 5.84 7.02 -3.77
N LEU A 134 6.84 6.16 -3.54
CA LEU A 134 7.32 5.18 -4.52
C LEU A 134 6.37 3.98 -4.71
N ALA A 135 5.55 3.65 -3.72
CA ALA A 135 4.68 2.48 -3.75
C ALA A 135 3.68 2.43 -4.92
N PRO A 136 2.90 3.49 -5.25
CA PRO A 136 2.00 3.45 -6.39
C PRO A 136 2.75 3.28 -7.71
N VAL A 137 3.97 3.83 -7.82
CA VAL A 137 4.83 3.66 -9.00
C VAL A 137 5.28 2.20 -9.13
N LEU A 138 5.73 1.61 -8.02
CA LEU A 138 6.14 0.20 -7.98
C LEU A 138 4.97 -0.75 -8.29
N TRP A 139 3.78 -0.46 -7.75
CA TRP A 139 2.55 -1.22 -8.03
C TRP A 139 2.15 -1.13 -9.50
N ARG A 140 2.17 0.06 -10.10
CA ARG A 140 1.92 0.25 -11.53
C ARG A 140 2.95 -0.49 -12.38
N ALA A 141 4.23 -0.47 -12.01
CA ALA A 141 5.27 -1.19 -12.72
C ALA A 141 5.09 -2.72 -12.65
N ALA A 142 4.72 -3.25 -11.47
CA ALA A 142 4.45 -4.67 -11.27
C ALA A 142 3.22 -5.14 -12.06
N THR A 143 2.14 -4.38 -12.06
CA THR A 143 0.89 -4.72 -12.77
C THR A 143 1.01 -4.53 -14.29
N HIS A 144 1.61 -3.44 -14.77
CA HIS A 144 1.75 -3.18 -16.21
C HIS A 144 2.60 -4.24 -16.91
N LYS A 145 3.66 -4.72 -16.25
CA LYS A 145 4.66 -5.62 -16.85
C LYS A 145 4.30 -7.10 -16.75
N TRP A 146 3.40 -7.50 -15.83
CA TRP A 146 3.18 -8.91 -15.52
C TRP A 146 1.71 -9.37 -15.48
N VAL A 147 0.71 -8.48 -15.60
CA VAL A 147 -0.71 -8.90 -15.73
C VAL A 147 -0.94 -9.53 -17.11
N PRO A 148 -1.34 -10.82 -17.19
CA PRO A 148 -1.77 -11.42 -18.45
C PRO A 148 -2.98 -10.65 -19.01
N ARG A 149 -2.99 -10.36 -20.31
CA ARG A 149 -4.08 -9.63 -20.99
C ARG A 149 -5.50 -10.23 -20.76
N ALA A 150 -5.60 -11.48 -20.33
CA ALA A 150 -6.85 -12.19 -20.11
C ALA A 150 -7.68 -11.63 -18.92
N GLU A 151 -7.08 -11.29 -17.78
CA GLU A 151 -7.81 -10.71 -16.62
C GLU A 151 -8.25 -9.26 -16.85
N ARG A 152 -7.59 -8.55 -17.77
CA ARG A 152 -7.94 -7.17 -18.15
C ARG A 152 -9.33 -7.08 -18.81
N LYS A 153 -9.82 -8.16 -19.41
CA LYS A 153 -11.17 -8.22 -20.02
C LYS A 153 -12.27 -8.54 -19.00
N THR A 154 -11.96 -9.25 -17.92
CA THR A 154 -12.97 -9.65 -16.91
C THR A 154 -13.39 -8.46 -16.04
N LEU A 155 -12.47 -7.55 -15.73
CA LEU A 155 -12.73 -6.30 -14.99
C LEU A 155 -13.49 -5.24 -15.82
N ALA A 156 -13.50 -5.36 -17.15
CA ALA A 156 -14.17 -4.42 -18.06
C ALA A 156 -15.59 -4.85 -18.46
N ARG A 157 -16.07 -6.00 -17.98
CA ARG A 157 -17.44 -6.46 -18.25
C ARG A 157 -18.36 -5.97 -17.13
N PRO A 158 -19.36 -5.13 -17.42
CA PRO A 158 -20.39 -4.83 -16.43
C PRO A 158 -21.09 -6.13 -16.01
N PRO A 159 -21.54 -6.24 -14.75
CA PRO A 159 -22.27 -7.41 -14.27
C PRO A 159 -23.49 -7.68 -15.17
N PRO A 160 -23.88 -8.96 -15.38
CA PRO A 160 -25.07 -9.27 -16.15
C PRO A 160 -26.27 -8.57 -15.50
N LEU A 161 -27.01 -7.79 -16.29
CA LEU A 161 -28.30 -7.23 -15.88
C LEU A 161 -29.18 -8.41 -15.45
N LEU A 162 -29.52 -8.48 -14.16
CA LEU A 162 -30.53 -9.41 -13.68
C LEU A 162 -31.81 -9.14 -14.49
N PRO A 163 -32.50 -10.17 -15.00
CA PRO A 163 -33.77 -9.96 -15.67
C PRO A 163 -34.69 -9.24 -14.69
N HIS A 164 -35.16 -8.06 -15.10
CA HIS A 164 -36.24 -7.36 -14.41
C HIS A 164 -37.41 -8.35 -14.32
N PRO A 165 -38.00 -8.59 -13.13
CA PRO A 165 -39.27 -9.30 -13.09
C PRO A 165 -40.24 -8.47 -13.94
N ALA A 166 -40.62 -9.03 -15.09
CA ALA A 166 -41.76 -8.57 -15.85
C ALA A 166 -42.98 -9.18 -15.16
N ASP A 167 -43.87 -8.28 -14.70
CA ASP A 167 -45.27 -8.47 -14.32
C ASP A 167 -45.61 -9.60 -13.32
#